data_AF-J3P286-F1
#
_entry.id   AF-J3P286-F1
#
_cell.length_a   1.000
_cell.length_b   1.000
_cell.length_c   1.000
_cell.angle_alpha   90.00
_cell.angle_beta   90.00
_cell.angle_gamma   90.00
#
_symmetry.space_group_name_H-M   'P 1'
#
loop_
_entity.id
_entity.type
_entity.pdbx_description
1 polymer ?
#
loop_
_entity_poly.entity_id
_entity_poly.type
_entity_poly.pdbx_seq_one_letter_code
_entity_poly.pdbx_strand_id
1 'polypeptide(L)'
;MLVKSGFFLASLLAAARAQQVGTQTAETHPKMTWQKCTGKASCTNVNGEVTIDSNWRWLHTTSGTTNCYDGNKWTSACKSSSDCTSKCALEGADYSKTYGATTSGNALSLKFVTKHEYGTNIGSRFYLMNGATKYQMFTLTGNEFTFDVDLSTIDCGLNAALYFVAMEEDGGMKTYSSNKAGAKYGTGYCDAQCARDLKFVGGKANSEGWKESSNDANAGVGPMGGCCAEIDVWESNAHSFAFTPHPCTENKYHVCTDSNCGGTYSKDRFAGKCDANGCDVNPYRLGNTDFYGKGKTVDTSKKFTVVTRFEKDKLSQFFVQNNKKITIPAPTVEGLPATSDITAEYCTNVFKAFDDRNRFDEVGGWSQLQQALTLPMVLVMSIWDDHYSNMLWLDSIYPPEKEGMPGAARGSCPQDSGVPSEIEASIPDAKVTWSNIRFGPVGSTVNV
;
A
#
# COMPACT_ATOMS: atom_id res chain seq x y z
N MET A 1 43.64 22.10 56.05
CA MET A 1 42.58 22.55 55.14
C MET A 1 42.99 22.19 53.72
N LEU A 2 42.52 21.05 53.19
CA LEU A 2 42.69 20.70 51.78
C LEU A 2 41.42 21.13 51.02
N VAL A 3 41.59 22.06 50.08
CA VAL A 3 40.52 22.51 49.18
C VAL A 3 40.40 21.49 48.04
N LYS A 4 39.28 20.77 47.99
CA LYS A 4 38.90 19.94 46.83
C LYS A 4 38.13 20.80 45.85
N SER A 5 38.75 21.15 44.73
CA SER A 5 38.09 21.73 43.56
C SER A 5 37.29 20.65 42.84
N GLY A 6 35.95 20.76 42.84
CA GLY A 6 35.06 19.92 42.06
C GLY A 6 34.94 20.45 40.63
N PHE A 7 35.35 19.66 39.65
CA PHE A 7 35.02 19.88 38.24
C PHE A 7 33.58 19.41 37.99
N PHE A 8 32.67 20.33 37.68
CA PHE A 8 31.38 20.00 37.09
C PHE A 8 31.58 19.69 35.61
N LEU A 9 31.44 18.41 35.24
CA LEU A 9 31.35 17.99 33.85
C LEU A 9 29.92 18.32 33.36
N ALA A 10 29.77 19.42 32.62
CA ALA A 10 28.53 19.72 31.91
C ALA A 10 28.41 18.77 30.72
N SER A 11 27.65 17.69 30.89
CA SER A 11 27.22 16.82 29.79
C SER A 11 26.25 17.60 28.89
N LEU A 12 26.77 18.11 27.77
CA LEU A 12 25.97 18.56 26.64
C LEU A 12 25.15 17.36 26.13
N LEU A 13 23.90 17.26 26.56
CA LEU A 13 22.88 16.45 25.92
C LEU A 13 22.75 16.96 24.48
N ALA A 14 23.38 16.27 23.53
CA ALA A 14 23.06 16.42 22.14
C ALA A 14 21.58 16.07 21.97
N ALA A 15 20.72 17.07 21.80
CA ALA A 15 19.32 16.87 21.48
C ALA A 15 19.26 16.03 20.20
N ALA A 16 18.86 14.77 20.32
CA ALA A 16 18.75 13.86 19.18
C ALA A 16 17.76 14.47 18.18
N ARG A 17 18.25 14.76 16.97
CA ARG A 17 17.45 15.31 15.87
C ARG A 17 16.46 14.24 15.41
N ALA A 18 15.19 14.40 15.76
CA ALA A 18 14.17 13.39 15.51
C ALA A 18 12.91 14.03 14.93
N GLN A 19 12.25 13.37 13.97
CA GLN A 19 10.87 13.60 13.55
C GLN A 19 9.96 13.59 14.77
N GLN A 20 9.20 14.66 14.96
CA GLN A 20 8.45 14.93 16.17
C GLN A 20 6.95 14.64 16.00
N VAL A 21 6.25 14.67 17.12
CA VAL A 21 4.79 14.58 17.21
C VAL A 21 4.24 15.94 17.59
N GLY A 22 3.28 16.41 16.80
CA GLY A 22 2.55 17.63 17.05
C GLY A 22 1.49 17.45 18.16
N THR A 23 1.00 18.57 18.69
CA THR A 23 0.06 18.59 19.81
C THR A 23 -1.18 19.45 19.55
N GLN A 24 -1.34 19.98 18.33
CA GLN A 24 -2.48 20.81 17.94
C GLN A 24 -3.72 19.96 17.68
N THR A 25 -3.55 18.73 17.16
CA THR A 25 -4.63 17.79 16.86
C THR A 25 -4.35 16.46 17.54
N ALA A 26 -5.26 16.04 18.42
CA ALA A 26 -5.15 14.74 19.08
C ALA A 26 -5.36 13.59 18.07
N GLU A 27 -4.46 12.61 18.08
CA GLU A 27 -4.60 11.41 17.26
C GLU A 27 -5.58 10.41 17.89
N THR A 28 -6.71 10.20 17.23
CA THR A 28 -7.75 9.26 17.66
C THR A 28 -8.09 8.29 16.52
N HIS A 29 -7.59 7.06 16.60
CA HIS A 29 -7.81 6.04 15.57
C HIS A 29 -9.27 5.58 15.49
N PRO A 30 -9.89 5.58 14.29
CA PRO A 30 -11.18 4.95 14.07
C PRO A 30 -11.13 3.46 14.42
N LYS A 31 -12.16 2.98 15.13
CA LYS A 31 -12.25 1.57 15.55
C LYS A 31 -12.76 0.70 14.42
N MET A 32 -12.16 -0.47 14.25
CA MET A 32 -12.55 -1.46 13.24
C MET A 32 -12.32 -2.87 13.78
N THR A 33 -13.39 -3.66 13.84
CA THR A 33 -13.30 -5.07 14.24
C THR A 33 -12.90 -5.94 13.05
N TRP A 34 -12.01 -6.91 13.28
CA TRP A 34 -11.71 -7.99 12.35
C TRP A 34 -11.82 -9.34 13.07
N GLN A 35 -11.61 -10.46 12.38
CA GLN A 35 -11.80 -11.78 12.97
C GLN A 35 -10.58 -12.68 12.79
N LYS A 36 -10.16 -13.35 13.88
CA LYS A 36 -9.15 -14.40 13.84
C LYS A 36 -9.82 -15.76 13.84
N CYS A 37 -9.52 -16.59 12.86
CA CYS A 37 -10.10 -17.91 12.68
C CYS A 37 -9.10 -19.02 13.07
N THR A 38 -9.59 -20.08 13.70
CA THR A 38 -8.78 -21.24 14.14
C THR A 38 -9.19 -22.55 13.47
N GLY A 39 -10.34 -22.58 12.81
CA GLY A 39 -10.90 -23.72 12.09
C GLY A 39 -12.15 -23.31 11.33
N LYS A 40 -12.76 -24.25 10.58
CA LYS A 40 -13.96 -23.97 9.76
C LYS A 40 -15.05 -23.26 10.56
N ALA A 41 -15.37 -22.03 10.20
CA ALA A 41 -16.34 -21.16 10.89
C ALA A 41 -16.10 -20.94 12.40
N SER A 42 -14.88 -21.20 12.88
CA SER A 42 -14.48 -20.90 14.25
C SER A 42 -13.63 -19.63 14.23
N CYS A 43 -14.29 -18.48 14.26
CA CYS A 43 -13.65 -17.17 14.27
C CYS A 43 -14.04 -16.36 15.51
N THR A 44 -13.08 -15.64 16.08
CA THR A 44 -13.28 -14.73 17.20
C THR A 44 -13.01 -13.30 16.77
N ASN A 45 -13.84 -12.37 17.24
CA ASN A 45 -13.65 -10.95 16.97
C ASN A 45 -12.40 -10.43 17.67
N VAL A 46 -11.65 -9.60 16.96
CA VAL A 46 -10.54 -8.80 17.46
C VAL A 46 -10.91 -7.34 17.31
N ASN A 47 -10.93 -6.61 18.41
CA ASN A 47 -11.17 -5.17 18.41
C ASN A 47 -9.90 -4.45 17.96
N GLY A 48 -9.84 -4.09 16.68
CA GLY A 48 -8.76 -3.31 16.10
C GLY A 48 -9.11 -1.83 15.99
N GLU A 49 -8.16 -1.10 15.43
CA GLU A 49 -8.29 0.29 15.02
C GLU A 49 -7.48 0.51 13.74
N VAL A 50 -7.65 1.65 13.07
CA VAL A 50 -6.90 1.98 11.86
C VAL A 50 -6.25 3.35 11.98
N THR A 51 -5.11 3.52 11.32
CA THR A 51 -4.42 4.81 11.22
C THR A 51 -4.15 5.14 9.76
N ILE A 52 -4.19 6.42 9.42
CA ILE A 52 -3.79 6.90 8.09
C ILE A 52 -2.26 7.03 8.00
N ASP A 53 -1.72 6.78 6.83
CA ASP A 53 -0.32 7.00 6.49
C ASP A 53 0.15 8.44 6.79
N SER A 54 1.39 8.55 7.26
CA SER A 54 2.00 9.81 7.66
C SER A 54 2.11 10.87 6.56
N ASN A 55 2.10 10.50 5.28
CA ASN A 55 2.24 11.41 4.15
C ASN A 55 1.04 12.35 4.01
N TRP A 56 -0.14 11.92 4.46
CA TRP A 56 -1.37 12.72 4.48
C TRP A 56 -1.43 13.70 5.64
N ARG A 57 -0.63 13.49 6.68
CA ARG A 57 -0.72 14.28 7.91
C ARG A 57 -0.12 15.67 7.72
N TRP A 58 -0.72 16.63 8.42
CA TRP A 58 -0.17 17.97 8.49
C TRP A 58 1.22 17.93 9.15
N LEU A 59 2.17 18.66 8.54
CA LEU A 59 3.55 18.77 8.98
C LEU A 59 3.91 20.24 9.19
N HIS A 60 4.16 20.62 10.44
CA HIS A 60 4.50 22.00 10.81
C HIS A 60 5.66 22.05 11.79
N THR A 61 6.18 23.25 12.06
CA THR A 61 7.29 23.45 13.00
C THR A 61 6.90 23.07 14.42
N THR A 62 7.80 22.49 15.20
CA THR A 62 7.60 22.16 16.62
C THR A 62 7.40 23.39 17.51
N SER A 63 7.85 24.57 17.09
CA SER A 63 7.73 25.83 17.84
C SER A 63 6.46 26.63 17.52
N GLY A 64 5.59 26.15 16.63
CA GLY A 64 4.43 26.92 16.14
C GLY A 64 3.59 26.14 15.14
N THR A 65 2.89 26.83 14.25
CA THR A 65 2.01 26.22 13.23
C THR A 65 2.46 26.51 11.79
N THR A 66 3.68 27.03 11.60
CA THR A 66 4.23 27.26 10.26
C THR A 66 4.47 25.92 9.56
N ASN A 67 3.87 25.72 8.39
CA ASN A 67 4.02 24.50 7.61
C ASN A 67 5.50 24.22 7.31
N CYS A 68 5.95 22.99 7.52
CA CYS A 68 7.22 22.50 7.00
C CYS A 68 7.08 21.94 5.59
N TYR A 69 5.86 21.55 5.21
CA TYR A 69 5.50 21.07 3.90
C TYR A 69 4.12 21.63 3.54
N ASP A 70 3.98 22.20 2.35
CA ASP A 70 2.75 22.86 1.88
C ASP A 70 2.56 22.65 0.38
N GLY A 71 1.34 22.30 -0.04
CA GLY A 71 1.07 21.77 -1.38
C GLY A 71 1.95 20.56 -1.64
N ASN A 72 2.87 20.66 -2.61
CA ASN A 72 3.84 19.61 -2.94
C ASN A 72 5.30 19.96 -2.58
N LYS A 73 5.54 20.97 -1.73
CA LYS A 73 6.87 21.54 -1.48
C LYS A 73 7.25 21.56 0.00
N TRP A 74 8.53 21.34 0.27
CA TRP A 74 9.12 21.71 1.56
C TRP A 74 9.28 23.23 1.66
N THR A 75 8.96 23.81 2.82
CA THR A 75 9.00 25.27 3.03
C THR A 75 10.34 25.72 3.60
N SER A 76 10.55 27.04 3.69
CA SER A 76 11.73 27.63 4.33
C SER A 76 11.78 27.46 5.86
N ALA A 77 10.78 26.82 6.47
CA ALA A 77 10.73 26.58 7.92
C ALA A 77 11.85 25.65 8.41
N CYS A 78 12.41 24.84 7.51
CA CYS A 78 13.58 24.02 7.76
C CYS A 78 14.51 24.03 6.54
N LYS A 79 15.82 23.85 6.75
CA LYS A 79 16.84 24.11 5.70
C LYS A 79 17.60 22.90 5.15
N SER A 80 17.49 21.75 5.82
CA SER A 80 18.19 20.51 5.47
C SER A 80 17.37 19.31 5.92
N SER A 81 17.69 18.11 5.43
CA SER A 81 17.03 16.87 5.88
C SER A 81 17.11 16.74 7.40
N SER A 82 18.29 16.96 7.99
CA SER A 82 18.47 16.87 9.44
C SER A 82 17.71 17.94 10.23
N ASP A 83 17.60 19.15 9.66
CA ASP A 83 16.89 20.28 10.28
C ASP A 83 15.38 20.03 10.25
N CYS A 84 14.84 19.67 9.09
CA CYS A 84 13.43 19.30 8.91
C CYS A 84 13.05 18.11 9.80
N THR A 85 13.94 17.12 9.92
CA THR A 85 13.74 16.01 10.85
C THR A 85 13.54 16.52 12.26
N SER A 86 14.43 17.37 12.79
CA SER A 86 14.31 17.87 14.17
C SER A 86 13.23 18.90 14.45
N LYS A 87 12.87 19.72 13.44
CA LYS A 87 12.01 20.89 13.62
C LYS A 87 10.57 20.66 13.21
N CYS A 88 10.27 19.57 12.52
CA CYS A 88 8.93 19.34 12.00
C CYS A 88 8.22 18.22 12.77
N ALA A 89 6.93 18.42 12.99
CA ALA A 89 6.09 17.55 13.78
C ALA A 89 4.87 17.10 12.97
N LEU A 90 4.57 15.79 13.01
CA LEU A 90 3.35 15.22 12.43
C LEU A 90 2.19 15.38 13.39
N GLU A 91 1.04 15.80 12.88
CA GLU A 91 -0.19 15.98 13.68
C GLU A 91 -1.15 14.79 13.63
N GLY A 92 -2.12 14.82 14.54
CA GLY A 92 -3.30 13.95 14.46
C GLY A 92 -4.18 14.23 13.23
N ALA A 93 -5.20 13.41 13.03
CA ALA A 93 -6.08 13.47 11.86
C ALA A 93 -7.57 13.58 12.22
N ASP A 94 -8.31 14.47 11.54
CA ASP A 94 -9.78 14.39 11.45
C ASP A 94 -10.15 13.48 10.26
N TYR A 95 -10.23 12.18 10.54
CA TYR A 95 -10.42 11.11 9.56
C TYR A 95 -11.62 11.33 8.62
N SER A 96 -12.77 11.68 9.19
CA SER A 96 -14.02 11.77 8.41
C SER A 96 -14.07 13.07 7.61
N LYS A 97 -13.75 14.20 8.23
CA LYS A 97 -13.91 15.50 7.56
C LYS A 97 -12.81 15.79 6.55
N THR A 98 -11.57 15.43 6.87
CA THR A 98 -10.41 15.76 6.01
C THR A 98 -10.15 14.67 4.98
N TYR A 99 -10.22 13.40 5.38
CA TYR A 99 -9.79 12.27 4.54
C TYR A 99 -10.93 11.38 4.06
N GLY A 100 -12.18 11.70 4.40
CA GLY A 100 -13.36 10.94 3.95
C GLY A 100 -13.40 9.50 4.45
N ALA A 101 -12.66 9.19 5.52
CA ALA A 101 -12.55 7.86 6.09
C ALA A 101 -13.53 7.68 7.25
N THR A 102 -14.33 6.63 7.19
CA THR A 102 -15.33 6.32 8.23
C THR A 102 -15.32 4.85 8.56
N THR A 103 -15.56 4.51 9.84
CA THR A 103 -15.72 3.12 10.27
C THR A 103 -17.09 2.86 10.87
N SER A 104 -17.57 1.63 10.71
CA SER A 104 -18.81 1.14 11.33
C SER A 104 -18.67 -0.34 11.62
N GLY A 105 -18.39 -0.69 12.88
CA GLY A 105 -18.18 -2.08 13.30
C GLY A 105 -16.96 -2.70 12.63
N ASN A 106 -17.19 -3.58 11.66
CA ASN A 106 -16.14 -4.28 10.91
C ASN A 106 -15.84 -3.67 9.53
N ALA A 107 -16.42 -2.50 9.22
CA ALA A 107 -16.28 -1.85 7.92
C ALA A 107 -15.46 -0.55 8.02
N LEU A 108 -14.60 -0.31 7.03
CA LEU A 108 -13.88 0.93 6.75
C LEU A 108 -14.29 1.40 5.34
N SER A 109 -14.86 2.59 5.24
CA SER A 109 -15.15 3.23 3.95
C SER A 109 -14.15 4.36 3.71
N LEU A 110 -13.55 4.37 2.52
CA LEU A 110 -12.60 5.37 2.05
C LEU A 110 -13.18 6.07 0.82
N LYS A 111 -13.35 7.39 0.89
CA LYS A 111 -13.71 8.22 -0.26
C LYS A 111 -12.48 8.58 -1.08
N PHE A 112 -12.66 8.73 -2.38
CA PHE A 112 -11.63 9.18 -3.29
C PHE A 112 -11.33 10.67 -3.09
N VAL A 113 -12.32 11.55 -3.31
CA VAL A 113 -12.15 13.00 -3.14
C VAL A 113 -12.89 13.47 -1.89
N THR A 114 -12.19 14.23 -1.03
CA THR A 114 -12.80 14.86 0.15
C THR A 114 -12.46 16.35 0.20
N LYS A 115 -13.46 17.18 -0.12
CA LYS A 115 -13.39 18.63 0.05
C LYS A 115 -13.65 18.99 1.50
N HIS A 116 -12.77 19.80 2.08
CA HIS A 116 -12.88 20.30 3.45
C HIS A 116 -12.58 21.80 3.48
N GLU A 117 -12.73 22.43 4.65
CA GLU A 117 -12.67 23.90 4.80
C GLU A 117 -11.36 24.53 4.26
N TYR A 118 -10.26 23.77 4.27
CA TYR A 118 -8.92 24.27 3.95
C TYR A 118 -8.30 23.64 2.69
N GLY A 119 -9.03 22.81 1.96
CA GLY A 119 -8.48 22.15 0.77
C GLY A 119 -9.28 20.96 0.27
N THR A 120 -8.64 20.18 -0.59
CA THR A 120 -9.18 18.94 -1.13
C THR A 120 -8.17 17.83 -0.92
N ASN A 121 -8.59 16.76 -0.25
CA ASN A 121 -7.83 15.53 -0.12
C ASN A 121 -8.19 14.58 -1.27
N ILE A 122 -7.18 13.96 -1.88
CA ILE A 122 -7.31 12.94 -2.91
C ILE A 122 -6.70 11.64 -2.39
N GLY A 123 -7.47 10.56 -2.45
CA GLY A 123 -7.05 9.23 -2.02
C GLY A 123 -6.74 9.13 -0.52
N SER A 124 -6.39 7.92 -0.09
CA SER A 124 -5.87 7.67 1.26
C SER A 124 -5.25 6.27 1.37
N ARG A 125 -4.37 6.09 2.36
CA ARG A 125 -3.78 4.80 2.72
C ARG A 125 -3.89 4.57 4.23
N PHE A 126 -4.44 3.43 4.62
CA PHE A 126 -4.73 3.06 6.00
C PHE A 126 -4.08 1.75 6.39
N TYR A 127 -3.66 1.67 7.66
CA TYR A 127 -3.06 0.49 8.25
C TYR A 127 -3.92 -0.06 9.38
N LEU A 128 -4.05 -1.39 9.44
CA LEU A 128 -4.68 -2.04 10.58
C LEU A 128 -3.72 -2.04 11.79
N MET A 129 -4.24 -1.65 12.95
CA MET A 129 -3.47 -1.47 14.18
C MET A 129 -3.77 -2.55 15.23
N ASN A 130 -2.79 -2.83 16.09
CA ASN A 130 -2.90 -3.66 17.29
C ASN A 130 -2.62 -2.79 18.52
N GLY A 131 -3.65 -2.03 18.93
CA GLY A 131 -3.50 -0.94 19.88
C GLY A 131 -2.88 0.31 19.25
N ALA A 132 -2.89 1.42 19.98
CA ALA A 132 -2.58 2.74 19.43
C ALA A 132 -1.12 2.97 19.00
N THR A 133 -0.19 2.06 19.29
CA THR A 133 1.26 2.28 19.07
C THR A 133 1.93 1.23 18.19
N LYS A 134 1.17 0.25 17.69
CA LYS A 134 1.70 -0.85 16.88
C LYS A 134 0.75 -1.20 15.76
N TYR A 135 1.30 -1.56 14.61
CA TYR A 135 0.52 -2.19 13.55
C TYR A 135 0.12 -3.61 13.93
N GLN A 136 -0.99 -4.09 13.38
CA GLN A 136 -1.32 -5.50 13.43
C GLN A 136 -0.46 -6.24 12.41
N MET A 137 0.40 -7.13 12.91
CA MET A 137 1.28 -7.96 12.08
C MET A 137 0.60 -9.28 11.70
N PHE A 138 0.79 -9.71 10.45
CA PHE A 138 0.29 -10.97 9.89
C PHE A 138 1.43 -11.77 9.28
N THR A 139 1.50 -13.06 9.57
CA THR A 139 2.41 -13.99 8.88
C THR A 139 1.60 -14.81 7.90
N LEU A 140 1.79 -14.58 6.61
CA LEU A 140 0.88 -15.08 5.58
C LEU A 140 1.03 -16.58 5.32
N THR A 141 2.26 -17.10 5.32
CA THR A 141 2.53 -18.51 4.98
C THR A 141 1.68 -19.49 5.81
N GLY A 142 1.04 -20.44 5.13
CA GLY A 142 0.14 -21.45 5.72
C GLY A 142 -1.24 -20.93 6.12
N ASN A 143 -1.54 -19.65 5.87
CA ASN A 143 -2.79 -19.01 6.25
C ASN A 143 -3.62 -18.58 5.02
N GLU A 144 -4.84 -18.14 5.31
CA GLU A 144 -5.81 -17.59 4.39
C GLU A 144 -6.29 -16.24 4.92
N PHE A 145 -6.37 -15.26 4.02
CA PHE A 145 -6.87 -13.92 4.28
C PHE A 145 -8.12 -13.68 3.45
N THR A 146 -9.16 -13.16 4.13
CA THR A 146 -10.49 -13.00 3.55
C THR A 146 -11.08 -11.66 3.95
N PHE A 147 -11.79 -11.02 3.02
CA PHE A 147 -12.50 -9.78 3.26
C PHE A 147 -13.70 -9.66 2.33
N ASP A 148 -14.67 -8.83 2.71
CA ASP A 148 -15.72 -8.38 1.82
C ASP A 148 -15.38 -6.99 1.29
N VAL A 149 -15.61 -6.75 0.00
CA VAL A 149 -15.38 -5.45 -0.64
C VAL A 149 -16.62 -5.01 -1.41
N ASP A 150 -16.99 -3.75 -1.21
CA ASP A 150 -17.87 -3.01 -2.12
C ASP A 150 -17.04 -1.91 -2.80
N LEU A 151 -16.79 -2.12 -4.09
CA LEU A 151 -16.07 -1.21 -4.98
C LEU A 151 -16.92 -0.80 -6.18
N SER A 152 -18.25 -0.91 -6.07
CA SER A 152 -19.20 -0.71 -7.17
C SER A 152 -19.14 0.68 -7.82
N THR A 153 -18.55 1.65 -7.12
CA THR A 153 -18.34 3.04 -7.56
C THR A 153 -16.89 3.36 -7.94
N ILE A 154 -15.97 2.40 -7.84
CA ILE A 154 -14.58 2.57 -8.24
C ILE A 154 -14.49 2.27 -9.74
N ASP A 155 -14.36 3.32 -10.55
CA ASP A 155 -14.34 3.21 -12.01
C ASP A 155 -12.91 3.18 -12.57
N CYS A 156 -12.79 3.18 -13.90
CA CYS A 156 -11.52 3.24 -14.62
C CYS A 156 -10.60 4.36 -14.10
N GLY A 157 -9.31 4.07 -13.98
CA GLY A 157 -8.31 5.03 -13.50
C GLY A 157 -8.11 5.07 -11.99
N LEU A 158 -8.98 4.40 -11.23
CA LEU A 158 -8.83 4.26 -9.78
C LEU A 158 -8.34 2.87 -9.41
N ASN A 159 -7.62 2.80 -8.29
CA ASN A 159 -7.29 1.55 -7.62
C ASN A 159 -7.75 1.63 -6.17
N ALA A 160 -8.69 0.75 -5.84
CA ALA A 160 -9.00 0.38 -4.49
C ALA A 160 -8.17 -0.86 -4.12
N ALA A 161 -7.13 -0.64 -3.31
CA ALA A 161 -6.16 -1.68 -3.00
C ALA A 161 -6.26 -2.17 -1.55
N LEU A 162 -6.00 -3.46 -1.37
CA LEU A 162 -5.89 -4.11 -0.07
C LEU A 162 -4.78 -5.16 -0.13
N TYR A 163 -3.72 -4.95 0.65
CA TYR A 163 -2.44 -5.63 0.43
C TYR A 163 -1.60 -5.72 1.71
N PHE A 164 -0.48 -6.45 1.64
CA PHE A 164 0.45 -6.63 2.74
C PHE A 164 1.85 -6.14 2.40
N VAL A 165 2.47 -5.41 3.32
CA VAL A 165 3.86 -4.95 3.18
C VAL A 165 4.67 -5.24 4.44
N ALA A 166 5.96 -5.54 4.28
CA ALA A 166 6.86 -5.90 5.38
C ALA A 166 7.40 -4.65 6.14
N MET A 167 6.49 -3.76 6.53
CA MET A 167 6.76 -2.63 7.43
C MET A 167 7.12 -3.11 8.85
N GLU A 168 7.85 -2.29 9.59
CA GLU A 168 8.17 -2.56 11.00
C GLU A 168 6.95 -2.34 11.91
N GLU A 169 6.76 -3.20 12.93
CA GLU A 169 5.59 -3.20 13.83
C GLU A 169 5.33 -1.85 14.50
N ASP A 170 6.38 -1.12 14.86
CA ASP A 170 6.29 0.19 15.55
C ASP A 170 6.41 1.38 14.58
N GLY A 171 6.32 1.14 13.26
CA GLY A 171 6.51 2.16 12.23
C GLY A 171 7.96 2.65 12.12
N GLY A 172 8.92 1.86 12.57
CA GLY A 172 10.36 2.12 12.47
C GLY A 172 10.95 2.91 13.64
N MET A 173 10.22 3.08 14.75
CA MET A 173 10.71 3.87 15.91
C MET A 173 11.94 3.25 16.56
N LYS A 174 11.97 1.92 16.70
CA LYS A 174 13.08 1.21 17.33
C LYS A 174 14.33 1.23 16.44
N THR A 175 14.16 1.01 15.15
CA THR A 175 15.27 0.97 14.18
C THR A 175 15.80 2.38 13.90
N TYR A 176 14.90 3.36 13.75
CA TYR A 176 15.22 4.75 13.48
C TYR A 176 14.85 5.60 14.70
N SER A 177 15.80 5.76 15.62
CA SER A 177 15.59 6.53 16.86
C SER A 177 15.21 8.00 16.62
N SER A 178 15.45 8.51 15.41
CA SER A 178 14.97 9.80 14.94
C SER A 178 13.50 9.82 14.58
N ASN A 179 12.75 8.72 14.59
CA ASN A 179 11.31 8.72 14.47
C ASN A 179 10.66 8.66 15.86
N LYS A 180 9.99 9.75 16.29
CA LYS A 180 9.20 9.77 17.55
C LYS A 180 7.71 9.57 17.34
N ALA A 181 7.24 9.53 16.10
CA ALA A 181 5.83 9.43 15.77
C ALA A 181 5.37 7.96 15.66
N GLY A 182 6.07 7.17 14.85
CA GLY A 182 5.85 5.73 14.75
C GLY A 182 4.50 5.31 14.16
N ALA A 183 4.18 4.03 14.39
CA ALA A 183 2.94 3.41 13.92
C ALA A 183 1.69 4.16 14.36
N LYS A 184 1.71 4.81 15.54
CA LYS A 184 0.60 5.65 15.99
C LYS A 184 0.19 6.71 14.96
N TYR A 185 1.17 7.25 14.23
CA TYR A 185 0.97 8.28 13.21
C TYR A 185 1.23 7.76 11.79
N GLY A 186 1.15 6.45 11.57
CA GLY A 186 1.22 5.87 10.22
C GLY A 186 2.59 6.01 9.54
N THR A 187 3.69 6.05 10.29
CA THR A 187 5.04 6.16 9.70
C THR A 187 5.60 4.81 9.23
N GLY A 188 6.65 4.87 8.42
CA GLY A 188 7.49 3.70 8.10
C GLY A 188 6.98 2.88 6.94
N TYR A 189 6.14 3.45 6.07
CA TYR A 189 5.66 2.79 4.87
C TYR A 189 6.81 2.37 3.95
N CYS A 190 6.61 1.23 3.31
CA CYS A 190 7.48 0.69 2.28
C CYS A 190 6.65 -0.23 1.39
N ASP A 191 7.14 -0.45 0.18
CA ASP A 191 6.58 -1.39 -0.79
C ASP A 191 7.68 -1.83 -1.80
N ALA A 192 7.33 -2.63 -2.80
CA ALA A 192 8.28 -3.07 -3.81
C ALA A 192 8.56 -1.99 -4.88
N GLN A 193 7.78 -0.91 -4.89
CA GLN A 193 8.05 0.31 -5.67
C GLN A 193 9.07 1.23 -5.01
N CYS A 194 9.49 0.93 -3.78
CA CYS A 194 10.41 1.74 -3.00
C CYS A 194 9.92 3.17 -2.74
N ALA A 195 8.68 3.35 -2.27
CA ALA A 195 8.02 4.63 -1.92
C ALA A 195 8.95 5.86 -1.70
N ARG A 196 9.26 6.59 -2.78
CA ARG A 196 10.11 7.81 -2.78
C ARG A 196 9.30 9.10 -2.63
N ASP A 197 7.99 8.98 -2.70
CA ASP A 197 7.01 10.03 -2.46
C ASP A 197 6.82 10.35 -0.97
N LEU A 198 7.41 9.55 -0.10
CA LEU A 198 7.33 9.77 1.33
C LEU A 198 8.12 11.01 1.76
N LYS A 199 7.47 11.88 2.53
CA LYS A 199 8.12 13.01 3.22
C LYS A 199 9.18 12.56 4.22
N PHE A 200 9.04 11.38 4.82
CA PHE A 200 10.03 10.82 5.75
C PHE A 200 10.33 9.36 5.41
N VAL A 201 11.62 9.03 5.31
CA VAL A 201 12.12 7.68 5.04
C VAL A 201 13.25 7.36 6.03
N GLY A 202 13.19 6.20 6.69
CA GLY A 202 14.21 5.82 7.67
C GLY A 202 14.38 6.84 8.80
N GLY A 203 13.28 7.45 9.24
CA GLY A 203 13.26 8.49 10.28
C GLY A 203 13.96 9.79 9.89
N LYS A 204 14.15 10.07 8.59
CA LYS A 204 14.75 11.32 8.07
C LYS A 204 13.81 11.98 7.07
N ALA A 205 13.73 13.31 7.13
CA ALA A 205 13.00 14.10 6.14
C ALA A 205 13.64 13.95 4.74
N ASN A 206 12.81 13.72 3.74
CA ASN A 206 13.20 13.56 2.34
C ASN A 206 13.29 14.90 1.60
N SER A 207 13.71 15.97 2.29
CA SER A 207 13.60 17.35 1.80
C SER A 207 14.70 17.78 0.84
N GLU A 208 15.90 17.24 0.99
CA GLU A 208 17.03 17.57 0.12
C GLU A 208 16.86 16.90 -1.23
N GLY A 209 16.87 17.68 -2.31
CA GLY A 209 16.66 17.14 -3.66
C GLY A 209 15.21 16.72 -3.95
N TRP A 210 14.25 17.13 -3.11
CA TRP A 210 12.83 16.94 -3.36
C TRP A 210 12.41 17.57 -4.70
N LYS A 211 11.73 16.79 -5.53
CA LYS A 211 11.20 17.21 -6.82
C LYS A 211 9.69 17.18 -6.78
N GLU A 212 9.09 18.34 -6.92
CA GLU A 212 7.64 18.52 -6.99
C GLU A 212 7.08 17.76 -8.19
N SER A 213 5.91 17.14 -8.02
CA SER A 213 5.20 16.57 -9.16
C SER A 213 4.68 17.70 -10.06
N SER A 214 4.69 17.47 -11.37
CA SER A 214 4.12 18.41 -12.35
C SER A 214 2.60 18.28 -12.50
N ASN A 215 2.01 17.18 -12.03
CA ASN A 215 0.60 16.85 -12.20
C ASN A 215 -0.10 16.44 -10.88
N ASP A 216 0.62 16.35 -9.76
CA ASP A 216 0.06 16.20 -8.41
C ASP A 216 0.42 17.43 -7.56
N ALA A 217 -0.60 18.16 -7.10
CA ALA A 217 -0.43 19.37 -6.30
C ALA A 217 -0.02 19.10 -4.83
N ASN A 218 -0.06 17.84 -4.38
CA ASN A 218 0.18 17.41 -3.01
C ASN A 218 1.39 16.46 -2.86
N ALA A 219 1.95 15.98 -3.98
CA ALA A 219 3.05 15.03 -3.97
C ALA A 219 4.30 15.50 -4.73
N GLY A 220 5.41 14.87 -4.38
CA GLY A 220 6.70 15.01 -5.04
C GLY A 220 7.55 13.79 -4.72
N VAL A 221 8.80 13.80 -5.16
CA VAL A 221 9.71 12.67 -5.08
C VAL A 221 11.04 13.12 -4.49
N GLY A 222 11.48 12.48 -3.41
CA GLY A 222 12.79 12.70 -2.82
C GLY A 222 13.86 11.69 -3.28
N PRO A 223 15.10 11.84 -2.79
CA PRO A 223 16.19 10.92 -3.09
C PRO A 223 16.07 9.57 -2.36
N MET A 224 15.39 9.50 -1.21
CA MET A 224 15.25 8.26 -0.43
C MET A 224 13.93 7.57 -0.73
N GLY A 225 13.93 6.23 -0.73
CA GLY A 225 12.73 5.39 -0.84
C GLY A 225 12.65 4.32 0.24
N GLY A 226 11.46 4.05 0.75
CA GLY A 226 11.19 2.94 1.67
C GLY A 226 10.85 1.68 0.87
N CYS A 227 11.74 0.69 0.88
CA CYS A 227 11.58 -0.56 0.13
C CYS A 227 11.29 -1.73 1.06
N CYS A 228 10.41 -2.64 0.67
CA CYS A 228 10.24 -3.95 1.32
C CYS A 228 9.45 -4.89 0.41
N ALA A 229 9.30 -6.15 0.82
CA ALA A 229 8.40 -7.07 0.14
C ALA A 229 6.95 -6.59 0.22
N GLU A 230 6.22 -6.84 -0.86
CA GLU A 230 4.84 -6.41 -1.07
C GLU A 230 4.04 -7.59 -1.62
N ILE A 231 2.84 -7.80 -1.08
CA ILE A 231 1.92 -8.86 -1.49
C ILE A 231 0.58 -8.20 -1.73
N ASP A 232 0.36 -7.84 -2.99
CA ASP A 232 -0.84 -7.18 -3.47
C ASP A 232 -1.97 -8.16 -3.64
N VAL A 233 -2.61 -8.50 -2.52
CA VAL A 233 -3.76 -9.41 -2.48
C VAL A 233 -4.88 -8.92 -3.40
N TRP A 234 -5.05 -7.61 -3.48
CA TRP A 234 -6.14 -6.99 -4.20
C TRP A 234 -5.75 -5.60 -4.69
N GLU A 235 -5.42 -5.47 -5.97
CA GLU A 235 -5.41 -4.19 -6.70
C GLU A 235 -6.60 -4.21 -7.65
N SER A 236 -7.49 -3.22 -7.60
CA SER A 236 -8.78 -3.37 -8.28
C SER A 236 -9.53 -2.09 -8.55
N ASN A 237 -10.45 -2.19 -9.50
CA ASN A 237 -11.63 -1.34 -9.62
C ASN A 237 -12.81 -2.20 -10.09
N ALA A 238 -13.93 -1.58 -10.48
CA ALA A 238 -15.11 -2.33 -10.93
C ALA A 238 -14.94 -3.00 -12.31
N HIS A 239 -13.80 -2.83 -12.99
CA HIS A 239 -13.55 -3.32 -14.35
C HIS A 239 -12.47 -4.39 -14.41
N SER A 240 -11.49 -4.34 -13.50
CA SER A 240 -10.42 -5.33 -13.42
C SER A 240 -9.86 -5.46 -12.00
N PHE A 241 -9.12 -6.55 -11.77
CA PHE A 241 -8.30 -6.73 -10.58
C PHE A 241 -7.03 -7.52 -10.89
N ALA A 242 -6.03 -7.41 -10.02
CA ALA A 242 -4.83 -8.23 -10.00
C ALA A 242 -4.52 -8.74 -8.59
N PHE A 243 -3.99 -9.96 -8.52
CA PHE A 243 -3.29 -10.50 -7.34
C PHE A 243 -1.80 -10.61 -7.68
N THR A 244 -0.95 -9.85 -6.98
CA THR A 244 0.46 -9.67 -7.38
C THR A 244 1.42 -9.78 -6.20
N PRO A 245 2.18 -10.88 -6.06
CA PRO A 245 3.31 -10.95 -5.13
C PRO A 245 4.58 -10.32 -5.71
N HIS A 246 5.27 -9.54 -4.87
CA HIS A 246 6.50 -8.83 -5.19
C HIS A 246 7.63 -9.18 -4.20
N PRO A 247 8.55 -10.07 -4.57
CA PRO A 247 9.73 -10.33 -3.74
C PRO A 247 10.77 -9.22 -3.85
N CYS A 248 11.61 -9.12 -2.84
CA CYS A 248 12.86 -8.36 -2.87
C CYS A 248 14.02 -9.23 -2.43
N THR A 249 15.21 -9.02 -3.00
CA THR A 249 16.46 -9.60 -2.47
C THR A 249 16.64 -9.31 -0.97
N GLU A 250 16.16 -8.16 -0.49
CA GLU A 250 15.99 -7.83 0.92
C GLU A 250 14.50 -7.56 1.22
N ASN A 251 13.77 -8.59 1.65
CA ASN A 251 12.32 -8.52 1.86
C ASN A 251 11.89 -7.64 3.04
N LYS A 252 12.75 -7.41 4.02
CA LYS A 252 12.46 -6.52 5.17
C LYS A 252 12.56 -5.07 4.73
N TYR A 253 11.94 -4.17 5.51
CA TYR A 253 12.14 -2.73 5.38
C TYR A 253 13.62 -2.39 5.22
N HIS A 254 13.95 -1.67 4.15
CA HIS A 254 15.26 -1.10 3.92
C HIS A 254 15.12 0.22 3.14
N VAL A 255 16.15 1.06 3.23
CA VAL A 255 16.17 2.35 2.54
C VAL A 255 17.03 2.24 1.28
N CYS A 256 16.48 2.66 0.14
CA CYS A 256 17.27 2.93 -1.07
C CYS A 256 17.55 4.43 -1.19
N THR A 257 18.56 4.79 -2.01
CA THR A 257 18.89 6.18 -2.31
C THR A 257 19.19 6.37 -3.79
N ASP A 258 18.65 7.43 -4.38
CA ASP A 258 18.91 7.90 -5.74
C ASP A 258 18.77 6.80 -6.81
N SER A 259 19.88 6.42 -7.45
CA SER A 259 19.93 5.43 -8.52
C SER A 259 19.83 3.98 -8.03
N ASN A 260 19.91 3.76 -6.71
CA ASN A 260 19.72 2.43 -6.12
C ASN A 260 18.25 2.17 -5.77
N CYS A 261 17.36 3.11 -6.07
CA CYS A 261 15.92 2.94 -5.99
C CYS A 261 15.36 2.54 -7.36
N GLY A 262 14.46 1.56 -7.37
CA GLY A 262 13.67 1.16 -8.52
C GLY A 262 12.26 1.73 -8.46
N GLY A 263 11.33 1.03 -9.12
CA GLY A 263 9.92 1.35 -9.11
C GLY A 263 9.55 2.60 -9.89
N THR A 264 8.31 3.02 -9.71
CA THR A 264 7.65 4.13 -10.43
C THR A 264 8.39 5.46 -10.33
N TYR A 265 8.95 5.76 -9.16
CA TYR A 265 9.56 7.07 -8.87
C TYR A 265 11.04 7.18 -9.26
N SER A 266 11.52 6.29 -10.13
CA SER A 266 12.94 6.13 -10.46
C SER A 266 13.16 6.07 -11.97
N LYS A 267 14.38 6.44 -12.40
CA LYS A 267 14.74 6.44 -13.83
C LYS A 267 14.82 5.03 -14.42
N ASP A 268 15.28 4.08 -13.63
CA ASP A 268 15.31 2.67 -13.97
C ASP A 268 14.38 1.95 -13.01
N ARG A 269 13.25 1.46 -13.53
CA ARG A 269 12.22 0.75 -12.76
C ARG A 269 12.77 -0.49 -12.05
N PHE A 270 13.82 -1.11 -12.60
CA PHE A 270 14.37 -2.35 -12.12
C PHE A 270 15.70 -2.16 -11.38
N ALA A 271 16.14 -0.91 -11.20
CA ALA A 271 17.25 -0.61 -10.31
C ALA A 271 16.87 -0.93 -8.86
N GLY A 272 17.83 -1.30 -8.02
CA GLY A 272 17.58 -1.63 -6.63
C GLY A 272 17.26 -3.10 -6.37
N LYS A 273 16.59 -3.36 -5.24
CA LYS A 273 16.54 -4.69 -4.61
C LYS A 273 15.20 -5.42 -4.74
N CYS A 274 14.15 -4.72 -5.17
CA CYS A 274 12.79 -5.23 -5.25
C CYS A 274 12.36 -5.50 -6.68
N ASP A 275 11.33 -6.33 -6.81
CA ASP A 275 10.57 -6.53 -8.04
C ASP A 275 9.35 -5.62 -8.07
N ALA A 276 9.46 -4.50 -8.78
CA ALA A 276 8.37 -3.54 -8.96
C ALA A 276 7.25 -4.05 -9.90
N ASN A 277 7.42 -5.16 -10.62
CA ASN A 277 6.37 -5.69 -11.50
C ASN A 277 5.62 -6.84 -10.86
N GLY A 278 6.34 -7.70 -10.13
CA GLY A 278 5.76 -8.87 -9.49
C GLY A 278 5.31 -9.93 -10.49
N CYS A 279 4.63 -10.95 -9.99
CA CYS A 279 4.06 -12.04 -10.76
C CYS A 279 2.53 -12.03 -10.66
N ASP A 280 1.87 -11.22 -11.49
CA ASP A 280 0.44 -10.95 -11.38
C ASP A 280 -0.47 -12.06 -11.94
N VAL A 281 -1.63 -12.22 -11.31
CA VAL A 281 -2.81 -12.88 -11.88
C VAL A 281 -3.91 -11.84 -12.04
N ASN A 282 -4.07 -11.37 -13.27
CA ASN A 282 -5.20 -10.55 -13.71
C ASN A 282 -6.02 -11.36 -14.72
N PRO A 283 -7.28 -11.74 -14.43
CA PRO A 283 -8.04 -12.63 -15.30
C PRO A 283 -8.23 -12.09 -16.72
N TYR A 284 -8.42 -10.78 -16.88
CA TYR A 284 -8.56 -10.15 -18.19
C TYR A 284 -7.24 -10.26 -18.97
N ARG A 285 -6.11 -9.98 -18.30
CA ARG A 285 -4.75 -10.14 -18.85
C ARG A 285 -4.43 -11.56 -19.27
N LEU A 286 -5.01 -12.53 -18.59
CA LEU A 286 -4.90 -13.96 -18.87
C LEU A 286 -5.94 -14.47 -19.89
N GLY A 287 -6.69 -13.56 -20.52
CA GLY A 287 -7.62 -13.84 -21.62
C GLY A 287 -9.06 -14.15 -21.21
N ASN A 288 -9.41 -14.06 -19.92
CA ASN A 288 -10.75 -14.30 -19.40
C ASN A 288 -11.52 -12.98 -19.22
N THR A 289 -11.97 -12.40 -20.32
CA THR A 289 -12.54 -11.04 -20.35
C THR A 289 -13.94 -10.93 -19.73
N ASP A 290 -14.72 -12.01 -19.63
CA ASP A 290 -16.10 -12.03 -19.09
C ASP A 290 -16.20 -12.47 -17.62
N PHE A 291 -15.07 -12.64 -16.95
CA PHE A 291 -15.04 -13.15 -15.57
C PHE A 291 -15.43 -12.10 -14.52
N TYR A 292 -14.83 -10.91 -14.58
CA TYR A 292 -14.94 -9.89 -13.52
C TYR A 292 -15.39 -8.55 -14.10
N GLY A 293 -16.40 -7.95 -13.46
CA GLY A 293 -16.92 -6.62 -13.81
C GLY A 293 -18.44 -6.49 -13.59
N LYS A 294 -19.01 -5.32 -13.89
CA LYS A 294 -20.43 -5.04 -13.65
C LYS A 294 -21.29 -6.02 -14.48
N GLY A 295 -22.09 -6.86 -13.81
CA GLY A 295 -22.95 -7.87 -14.43
C GLY A 295 -22.24 -9.14 -14.94
N LYS A 296 -20.94 -9.33 -14.66
CA LYS A 296 -20.17 -10.52 -15.05
C LYS A 296 -20.25 -11.64 -14.01
N THR A 297 -19.44 -12.70 -14.17
CA THR A 297 -19.43 -13.86 -13.26
C THR A 297 -19.19 -13.45 -11.80
N VAL A 298 -18.18 -12.61 -11.57
CA VAL A 298 -18.05 -11.80 -10.36
C VAL A 298 -18.63 -10.42 -10.67
N ASP A 299 -19.85 -10.18 -10.20
CA ASP A 299 -20.60 -8.96 -10.46
C ASP A 299 -20.13 -7.82 -9.55
N THR A 300 -19.31 -6.92 -10.07
CA THR A 300 -18.72 -5.81 -9.30
C THR A 300 -19.71 -4.69 -8.98
N SER A 301 -20.95 -4.74 -9.50
CA SER A 301 -22.01 -3.80 -9.12
C SER A 301 -22.52 -4.00 -7.69
N LYS A 302 -22.05 -5.05 -7.00
CA LYS A 302 -22.46 -5.44 -5.65
C LYS A 302 -21.25 -5.87 -4.85
N LYS A 303 -21.40 -5.85 -3.52
CA LYS A 303 -20.42 -6.44 -2.60
C LYS A 303 -20.18 -7.93 -2.87
N PHE A 304 -18.93 -8.36 -2.73
CA PHE A 304 -18.52 -9.76 -2.77
C PHE A 304 -17.40 -10.03 -1.76
N THR A 305 -17.10 -11.30 -1.52
CA THR A 305 -15.99 -11.74 -0.66
C THR A 305 -14.83 -12.21 -1.52
N VAL A 306 -13.61 -11.82 -1.14
CA VAL A 306 -12.35 -12.33 -1.71
C VAL A 306 -11.67 -13.21 -0.66
N VAL A 307 -11.19 -14.38 -1.08
CA VAL A 307 -10.46 -15.32 -0.23
C VAL A 307 -9.12 -15.66 -0.89
N THR A 308 -8.02 -15.38 -0.20
CA THR A 308 -6.66 -15.61 -0.71
C THR A 308 -5.90 -16.54 0.23
N ARG A 309 -5.25 -17.56 -0.32
CA ARG A 309 -4.49 -18.58 0.42
C ARG A 309 -3.02 -18.50 0.07
N PHE A 310 -2.18 -18.58 1.09
CA PHE A 310 -0.73 -18.50 0.94
C PHE A 310 -0.11 -19.84 1.34
N GLU A 311 -0.11 -20.80 0.42
CA GLU A 311 0.47 -22.12 0.65
C GLU A 311 1.95 -22.13 0.22
N LYS A 312 2.70 -23.13 0.68
CA LYS A 312 4.14 -23.27 0.40
C LYS A 312 4.44 -23.37 -1.11
N ASP A 313 3.59 -24.08 -1.84
CA ASP A 313 3.85 -24.43 -3.24
C ASP A 313 2.95 -23.63 -4.21
N LYS A 314 2.00 -22.87 -3.69
CA LYS A 314 1.09 -22.04 -4.49
C LYS A 314 0.41 -20.93 -3.68
N LEU A 315 0.07 -19.84 -4.36
CA LEU A 315 -0.89 -18.86 -3.87
C LEU A 315 -2.17 -19.00 -4.69
N SER A 316 -3.33 -19.05 -4.03
CA SER A 316 -4.62 -19.21 -4.72
C SER A 316 -5.63 -18.20 -4.24
N GLN A 317 -6.54 -17.80 -5.12
CA GLN A 317 -7.59 -16.84 -4.81
C GLN A 317 -8.93 -17.31 -5.40
N PHE A 318 -10.00 -17.11 -4.65
CA PHE A 318 -11.37 -17.35 -5.11
C PHE A 318 -12.33 -16.35 -4.47
N PHE A 319 -13.55 -16.31 -5.00
CA PHE A 319 -14.59 -15.39 -4.54
C PHE A 319 -15.76 -16.13 -3.91
N VAL A 320 -16.49 -15.41 -3.06
CA VAL A 320 -17.85 -15.78 -2.67
C VAL A 320 -18.77 -14.63 -3.02
N GLN A 321 -19.77 -14.90 -3.86
CA GLN A 321 -20.82 -13.95 -4.16
C GLN A 321 -22.16 -14.67 -4.19
N ASN A 322 -23.18 -14.09 -3.55
CA ASN A 322 -24.51 -14.71 -3.40
C ASN A 322 -24.43 -16.14 -2.82
N ASN A 323 -23.56 -16.34 -1.82
CA ASN A 323 -23.27 -17.64 -1.18
C ASN A 323 -22.75 -18.73 -2.12
N LYS A 324 -22.23 -18.38 -3.30
CA LYS A 324 -21.60 -19.32 -4.23
C LYS A 324 -20.10 -19.06 -4.30
N LYS A 325 -19.32 -20.13 -4.19
CA LYS A 325 -17.89 -20.10 -4.51
C LYS A 325 -17.71 -19.89 -6.02
N ILE A 326 -16.85 -18.95 -6.39
CA ILE A 326 -16.48 -18.65 -7.76
C ILE A 326 -14.96 -18.75 -7.85
N THR A 327 -14.45 -19.66 -8.68
CA THR A 327 -13.02 -19.85 -8.89
C THR A 327 -12.56 -19.01 -10.09
N ILE A 328 -11.36 -18.45 -10.02
CA ILE A 328 -10.75 -17.76 -11.16
C ILE A 328 -10.52 -18.78 -12.29
N PRO A 329 -10.94 -18.49 -13.53
CA PRO A 329 -10.69 -19.38 -14.66
C PRO A 329 -9.21 -19.49 -14.98
N ALA A 330 -8.80 -20.65 -15.52
CA ALA A 330 -7.43 -20.85 -16.00
C ALA A 330 -7.11 -19.87 -17.15
N PRO A 331 -5.84 -19.49 -17.34
CA PRO A 331 -5.43 -18.68 -18.48
C PRO A 331 -5.80 -19.32 -19.82
N THR A 332 -6.16 -18.50 -20.80
CA THR A 332 -6.35 -18.93 -22.20
C THR A 332 -5.12 -18.65 -23.08
N VAL A 333 -4.10 -18.03 -22.49
CA VAL A 333 -2.83 -17.68 -23.16
C VAL A 333 -1.96 -18.94 -23.30
N GLU A 334 -1.41 -19.15 -24.49
CA GLU A 334 -0.54 -20.30 -24.78
C GLU A 334 0.72 -20.30 -23.90
N GLY A 335 1.14 -21.49 -23.46
CA GLY A 335 2.33 -21.67 -22.63
C GLY A 335 2.12 -21.47 -21.12
N LEU A 336 0.92 -21.06 -20.69
CA LEU A 336 0.59 -20.94 -19.26
C LEU A 336 -0.08 -22.22 -18.69
N PRO A 337 0.12 -22.52 -17.40
CA PRO A 337 -0.52 -23.67 -16.74
C PRO A 337 -2.05 -23.58 -16.77
N ALA A 338 -2.72 -24.74 -16.72
CA ALA A 338 -4.19 -24.86 -16.71
C ALA A 338 -4.84 -24.53 -15.34
N THR A 339 -4.26 -23.59 -14.59
CA THR A 339 -4.74 -23.11 -13.29
C THR A 339 -4.42 -21.63 -13.14
N SER A 340 -5.25 -20.89 -12.40
CA SER A 340 -5.01 -19.50 -12.02
C SER A 340 -4.16 -19.35 -10.75
N ASP A 341 -3.70 -20.46 -10.17
CA ASP A 341 -2.86 -20.44 -8.98
C ASP A 341 -1.46 -19.88 -9.34
N ILE A 342 -0.96 -18.96 -8.52
CA ILE A 342 0.41 -18.46 -8.64
C ILE A 342 1.36 -19.52 -8.11
N THR A 343 2.19 -20.07 -8.99
CA THR A 343 3.20 -21.09 -8.70
C THR A 343 4.54 -20.69 -9.31
N ALA A 344 5.63 -21.38 -8.93
CA ALA A 344 6.93 -21.18 -9.57
C ALA A 344 6.89 -21.39 -11.10
N GLU A 345 6.13 -22.38 -11.57
CA GLU A 345 5.94 -22.67 -12.99
C GLU A 345 5.18 -21.53 -13.68
N TYR A 346 4.06 -21.09 -13.09
CA TYR A 346 3.29 -19.96 -13.61
C TYR A 346 4.16 -18.69 -13.73
N CYS A 347 4.88 -18.33 -12.67
CA CYS A 347 5.75 -17.15 -12.68
C CYS A 347 6.94 -17.28 -13.63
N THR A 348 7.38 -18.49 -13.98
CA THR A 348 8.41 -18.66 -15.02
C THR A 348 7.85 -18.46 -16.41
N ASN A 349 6.62 -18.91 -16.65
CA ASN A 349 6.02 -18.95 -17.98
C ASN A 349 5.33 -17.63 -18.35
N VAL A 350 4.78 -16.89 -17.39
CA VAL A 350 4.05 -15.64 -17.64
C VAL A 350 4.92 -14.58 -18.34
N PHE A 351 6.15 -14.38 -17.90
CA PHE A 351 7.07 -13.42 -18.53
C PHE A 351 7.49 -13.83 -19.94
N LYS A 352 7.60 -15.14 -20.21
CA LYS A 352 7.90 -15.65 -21.56
C LYS A 352 6.71 -15.46 -22.49
N ALA A 353 5.50 -15.75 -22.00
CA ALA A 353 4.27 -15.63 -22.78
C ALA A 353 3.94 -14.18 -23.14
N PHE A 354 4.28 -13.22 -22.26
CA PHE A 354 4.01 -11.80 -22.45
C PHE A 354 5.19 -10.97 -22.97
N ASP A 355 6.34 -11.61 -23.20
CA ASP A 355 7.60 -10.96 -23.60
C ASP A 355 7.92 -9.74 -22.69
N ASP A 356 7.83 -9.98 -21.38
CA ASP A 356 8.12 -9.01 -20.33
C ASP A 356 9.43 -9.36 -19.62
N ARG A 357 10.12 -8.34 -19.09
CA ARG A 357 11.32 -8.57 -18.29
C ARG A 357 10.96 -9.35 -17.02
N ASN A 358 11.61 -10.49 -16.80
CA ASN A 358 11.40 -11.35 -15.65
C ASN A 358 12.17 -10.85 -14.41
N ARG A 359 11.76 -9.72 -13.86
CA ARG A 359 12.35 -9.18 -12.64
C ARG A 359 12.13 -10.09 -11.43
N PHE A 360 11.01 -10.81 -11.41
CA PHE A 360 10.69 -11.80 -10.37
C PHE A 360 11.83 -12.80 -10.17
N ASP A 361 12.31 -13.43 -11.25
CA ASP A 361 13.42 -14.39 -11.19
C ASP A 361 14.76 -13.70 -10.89
N GLU A 362 15.02 -12.51 -11.43
CA GLU A 362 16.24 -11.72 -11.17
C GLU A 362 16.47 -11.42 -9.67
N VAL A 363 15.40 -11.29 -8.88
CA VAL A 363 15.50 -11.05 -7.42
C VAL A 363 15.42 -12.33 -6.57
N GLY A 364 15.44 -13.51 -7.20
CA GLY A 364 15.45 -14.81 -6.54
C GLY A 364 14.14 -15.61 -6.63
N GLY A 365 13.17 -15.12 -7.41
CA GLY A 365 11.98 -15.85 -7.83
C GLY A 365 11.15 -16.40 -6.68
N TRP A 366 10.61 -17.61 -6.90
CA TRP A 366 9.71 -18.28 -5.95
C TRP A 366 10.33 -18.47 -4.56
N SER A 367 11.62 -18.78 -4.49
CA SER A 367 12.33 -18.94 -3.21
C SER A 367 12.32 -17.65 -2.39
N GLN A 368 12.56 -16.51 -3.05
CA GLN A 368 12.56 -15.21 -2.38
C GLN A 368 11.15 -14.77 -1.97
N LEU A 369 10.14 -15.09 -2.79
CA LEU A 369 8.73 -14.89 -2.42
C LEU A 369 8.34 -15.72 -1.20
N GLN A 370 8.70 -17.00 -1.15
CA GLN A 370 8.41 -17.85 -0.01
C GLN A 370 9.06 -17.32 1.27
N GLN A 371 10.27 -16.77 1.19
CA GLN A 371 10.89 -16.05 2.31
C GLN A 371 10.07 -14.82 2.73
N ALA A 372 9.58 -14.02 1.78
CA ALA A 372 8.74 -12.86 2.07
C ALA A 372 7.48 -13.25 2.84
N LEU A 373 6.79 -14.32 2.43
CA LEU A 373 5.54 -14.79 3.06
C LEU A 373 5.70 -15.27 4.51
N THR A 374 6.94 -15.56 4.94
CA THR A 374 7.24 -15.89 6.35
C THR A 374 7.41 -14.66 7.23
N LEU A 375 7.61 -13.48 6.64
CA LEU A 375 7.78 -12.25 7.41
C LEU A 375 6.44 -11.81 8.01
N PRO A 376 6.48 -11.20 9.20
CA PRO A 376 5.34 -10.42 9.69
C PRO A 376 5.13 -9.20 8.79
N MET A 377 3.92 -9.03 8.27
CA MET A 377 3.53 -7.93 7.37
C MET A 377 2.35 -7.14 7.95
N VAL A 378 2.26 -5.87 7.57
CA VAL A 378 1.15 -4.97 7.92
C VAL A 378 0.09 -5.03 6.84
N LEU A 379 -1.18 -5.10 7.25
CA LEU A 379 -2.31 -4.98 6.33
C LEU A 379 -2.55 -3.50 5.97
N VAL A 380 -2.60 -3.23 4.68
CA VAL A 380 -2.85 -1.91 4.09
C VAL A 380 -4.19 -1.92 3.34
N MET A 381 -4.93 -0.81 3.44
CA MET A 381 -6.18 -0.56 2.73
C MET A 381 -6.12 0.85 2.13
N SER A 382 -6.32 1.00 0.83
CA SER A 382 -6.16 2.29 0.16
C SER A 382 -7.14 2.52 -0.98
N ILE A 383 -7.23 3.78 -1.40
CA ILE A 383 -7.87 4.22 -2.63
C ILE A 383 -7.01 5.35 -3.23
N TRP A 384 -6.69 5.26 -4.51
CA TRP A 384 -5.81 6.22 -5.18
C TRP A 384 -5.98 6.20 -6.70
N ASP A 385 -5.46 7.24 -7.34
CA ASP A 385 -5.29 7.38 -8.78
C ASP A 385 -3.81 7.49 -9.15
N ASP A 386 -3.47 7.07 -10.37
CA ASP A 386 -2.08 6.95 -10.80
C ASP A 386 -1.66 8.10 -11.72
N HIS A 387 -0.82 8.97 -11.20
CA HIS A 387 -0.28 10.13 -11.90
C HIS A 387 0.83 9.80 -12.91
N TYR A 388 1.31 8.55 -12.96
CA TYR A 388 2.39 8.12 -13.85
C TYR A 388 1.89 7.31 -15.04
N SER A 389 0.91 6.43 -14.81
CA SER A 389 0.42 5.51 -15.85
C SER A 389 -1.10 5.46 -15.94
N ASN A 390 -1.82 6.36 -15.28
CA ASN A 390 -3.28 6.51 -15.37
C ASN A 390 -4.06 5.23 -15.05
N MET A 391 -3.47 4.33 -14.26
CA MET A 391 -4.00 3.02 -13.90
C MET A 391 -4.14 2.04 -15.08
N LEU A 392 -3.60 2.38 -16.25
CA LEU A 392 -3.71 1.56 -17.46
C LEU A 392 -3.10 0.16 -17.27
N TRP A 393 -2.08 0.03 -16.42
CA TRP A 393 -1.45 -1.24 -16.04
C TRP A 393 -2.37 -2.19 -15.28
N LEU A 394 -3.53 -1.72 -14.80
CA LEU A 394 -4.53 -2.52 -14.12
C LEU A 394 -5.74 -2.80 -15.01
N ASP A 395 -6.28 -1.77 -15.68
CA ASP A 395 -7.64 -1.80 -16.20
C ASP A 395 -7.80 -1.54 -17.71
N SER A 396 -6.69 -1.32 -18.42
CA SER A 396 -6.69 -1.00 -19.85
C SER A 396 -5.63 -1.78 -20.61
N ILE A 397 -5.23 -1.30 -21.79
CA ILE A 397 -4.11 -1.82 -22.57
C ILE A 397 -2.84 -1.11 -22.13
N TYR A 398 -1.89 -1.86 -21.55
CA TYR A 398 -0.63 -1.32 -21.05
C TYR A 398 0.58 -2.27 -21.22
N PRO A 399 1.73 -1.74 -21.65
CA PRO A 399 1.91 -0.35 -22.09
C PRO A 399 1.18 -0.10 -23.43
N PRO A 400 0.69 1.13 -23.71
CA PRO A 400 -0.18 1.38 -24.86
C PRO A 400 0.40 0.92 -26.20
N GLU A 401 1.72 1.01 -26.37
CA GLU A 401 2.44 0.59 -27.57
C GLU A 401 2.47 -0.92 -27.82
N LYS A 402 2.10 -1.75 -26.82
CA LYS A 402 1.99 -3.21 -26.95
C LYS A 402 0.56 -3.66 -27.31
N GLU A 403 -0.34 -2.77 -27.71
CA GLU A 403 -1.71 -3.15 -28.11
C GLU A 403 -1.74 -4.33 -29.10
N GLY A 404 -2.63 -5.29 -28.85
CA GLY A 404 -2.76 -6.51 -29.65
C GLY A 404 -1.76 -7.62 -29.30
N MET A 405 -0.78 -7.38 -28.44
CA MET A 405 0.15 -8.41 -27.94
C MET A 405 -0.40 -9.12 -26.69
N PRO A 406 -0.06 -10.41 -26.47
CA PRO A 406 -0.40 -11.11 -25.24
C PRO A 406 0.04 -10.34 -23.99
N GLY A 407 -0.86 -10.25 -23.00
CA GLY A 407 -0.59 -9.58 -21.73
C GLY A 407 -0.67 -8.05 -21.77
N ALA A 408 -0.89 -7.44 -22.93
CA ALA A 408 -1.05 -5.99 -23.03
C ALA A 408 -2.42 -5.53 -22.51
N ALA A 409 -3.51 -6.22 -22.86
CA ALA A 409 -4.86 -5.88 -22.41
C ALA A 409 -5.12 -6.42 -21.00
N ARG A 410 -5.53 -5.58 -20.06
CA ARG A 410 -5.62 -5.86 -18.61
C ARG A 410 -6.98 -5.53 -18.01
N GLY A 411 -7.82 -4.85 -18.77
CA GLY A 411 -9.22 -4.61 -18.46
C GLY A 411 -9.91 -3.99 -19.66
N SER A 412 -11.17 -3.60 -19.46
CA SER A 412 -12.01 -3.04 -20.52
C SER A 412 -11.96 -1.51 -20.62
N CYS A 413 -11.17 -0.83 -19.78
CA CYS A 413 -11.15 0.62 -19.74
C CYS A 413 -10.44 1.20 -20.97
N PRO A 414 -10.90 2.34 -21.51
CA PRO A 414 -10.22 3.04 -22.60
C PRO A 414 -8.81 3.52 -22.20
N GLN A 415 -7.88 3.59 -23.17
CA GLN A 415 -6.51 4.07 -22.93
C GLN A 415 -6.41 5.56 -22.58
N ASP A 416 -7.44 6.35 -22.87
CA ASP A 416 -7.55 7.77 -22.52
C ASP A 416 -8.22 8.01 -21.15
N SER A 417 -8.55 6.95 -20.42
CA SER A 417 -9.10 7.06 -19.06
C SER A 417 -8.00 7.27 -18.00
N GLY A 418 -8.42 7.57 -16.77
CA GLY A 418 -7.52 7.62 -15.59
C GLY A 418 -6.58 8.81 -15.50
N VAL A 419 -6.79 9.85 -16.31
CA VAL A 419 -6.14 11.16 -16.11
C VAL A 419 -6.60 11.74 -14.77
N PRO A 420 -5.70 11.93 -13.76
CA PRO A 420 -6.08 12.31 -12.39
C PRO A 420 -7.08 13.48 -12.33
N SER A 421 -6.76 14.59 -12.97
CA SER A 421 -7.60 15.79 -12.97
C SER A 421 -9.00 15.57 -13.54
N GLU A 422 -9.17 14.62 -14.48
CA GLU A 422 -10.46 14.29 -15.07
C GLU A 422 -11.27 13.37 -14.17
N ILE A 423 -10.65 12.35 -13.58
CA ILE A 423 -11.34 11.39 -12.69
C ILE A 423 -11.69 12.02 -11.34
N GLU A 424 -10.81 12.86 -10.78
CA GLU A 424 -11.08 13.65 -9.58
C GLU A 424 -12.29 14.57 -9.76
N ALA A 425 -12.51 15.09 -10.97
CA ALA A 425 -13.64 15.95 -11.29
C ALA A 425 -14.93 15.18 -11.64
N SER A 426 -14.81 14.05 -12.34
CA SER A 426 -15.95 13.32 -12.89
C SER A 426 -16.57 12.30 -11.91
N ILE A 427 -15.76 11.67 -11.07
CA ILE A 427 -16.22 10.67 -10.07
C ILE A 427 -15.73 10.98 -8.65
N PRO A 428 -15.86 12.22 -8.14
CA PRO A 428 -15.29 12.60 -6.83
C PRO A 428 -15.86 11.80 -5.65
N ASP A 429 -17.11 11.36 -5.78
CA ASP A 429 -17.81 10.60 -4.73
C ASP A 429 -17.50 9.09 -4.75
N ALA A 430 -16.63 8.63 -5.66
CA ALA A 430 -16.16 7.25 -5.68
C ALA A 430 -15.63 6.85 -4.30
N LYS A 431 -15.99 5.65 -3.86
CA LYS A 431 -15.57 5.12 -2.57
C LYS A 431 -15.47 3.61 -2.60
N VAL A 432 -14.55 3.10 -1.80
CA VAL A 432 -14.47 1.67 -1.49
C VAL A 432 -14.90 1.44 -0.05
N THR A 433 -15.54 0.30 0.20
CA THR A 433 -15.82 -0.18 1.56
C THR A 433 -15.16 -1.54 1.77
N TRP A 434 -14.15 -1.55 2.62
CA TRP A 434 -13.48 -2.76 3.12
C TRP A 434 -14.22 -3.25 4.35
N SER A 435 -14.57 -4.53 4.41
CA SER A 435 -15.27 -5.05 5.59
C SER A 435 -15.03 -6.53 5.85
N ASN A 436 -15.44 -7.00 7.02
CA ASN A 436 -15.49 -8.43 7.34
C ASN A 436 -14.15 -9.16 7.13
N ILE A 437 -13.07 -8.51 7.57
CA ILE A 437 -11.72 -9.07 7.50
C ILE A 437 -11.64 -10.29 8.42
N ARG A 438 -11.17 -11.41 7.86
CA ARG A 438 -10.97 -12.71 8.51
C ARG A 438 -9.59 -13.25 8.16
N PHE A 439 -8.88 -13.78 9.14
CA PHE A 439 -7.56 -14.36 8.93
C PHE A 439 -7.35 -15.61 9.80
N GLY A 440 -6.80 -16.68 9.24
CA GLY A 440 -6.51 -17.91 9.95
C GLY A 440 -5.91 -18.98 9.05
N PRO A 441 -5.74 -20.23 9.53
CA PRO A 441 -5.25 -21.33 8.71
C PRO A 441 -6.07 -21.52 7.43
N VAL A 442 -5.44 -22.04 6.37
CA VAL A 442 -6.12 -22.30 5.09
C VAL A 442 -7.42 -23.09 5.29
N GLY A 443 -8.52 -22.58 4.71
CA GLY A 443 -9.85 -23.18 4.82
C GLY A 443 -10.59 -22.91 6.13
N SER A 444 -10.16 -21.93 6.94
CA SER A 444 -10.83 -21.57 8.20
C SER A 444 -11.80 -20.39 8.08
N THR A 445 -11.66 -19.53 7.07
CA THR A 445 -12.32 -18.20 7.08
C THR A 445 -13.69 -18.17 6.39
N VAL A 446 -14.02 -19.20 5.60
CA VAL A 446 -15.30 -19.33 4.88
C VAL A 446 -15.80 -20.78 4.89
N ASN A 447 -17.12 -20.93 4.78
CA ASN A 447 -17.79 -22.22 4.59
C ASN A 447 -18.54 -22.21 3.25
N VAL A 448 -17.84 -22.51 2.16
CA VAL A 448 -18.41 -22.53 0.80
C VAL A 448 -17.85 -23.66 -0.05
#